data_AF-A0A1S3ZMF3-F1
#
_entry.id   AF-A0A1S3ZMF3-F1
#
_cell.length_a   1.000
_cell.length_b   1.000
_cell.length_c   1.000
_cell.angle_alpha   90.00
_cell.angle_beta   90.00
_cell.angle_gamma   90.00
#
_symmetry.space_group_name_H-M   'P 1'
#
loop_
_entity.id
_entity.type
_entity.pdbx_description
1 polymer ?
#
loop_
_entity_poly.entity_id
_entity_poly.type
_entity_poly.pdbx_seq_one_letter_code
_entity_poly.pdbx_strand_id
1 'polypeptide(L)'
;MVMAKAVDELAKKTPGKRSHAIEAFTRALLAIPTTIADNAGLDSAELIAQLRAEHHKEESNAGIDVISGSVGDMAELGISESFKVKQAVLLSATEAAEMILRVDEIITCAPRRREGM
;
A
#
# COMPACT_ATOMS: atom_id res chain seq x y z
N MET A 1 -0.31 7.50 3.65
CA MET A 1 -0.35 8.34 2.43
C MET A 1 1.02 8.93 2.08
N VAL A 2 1.81 9.42 3.05
CA VAL A 2 3.17 9.98 2.85
C VAL A 2 4.06 9.18 1.88
N MET A 3 4.22 7.87 2.07
CA MET A 3 5.03 7.03 1.17
C MET A 3 4.50 7.05 -0.27
N ALA A 4 3.18 7.01 -0.47
CA ALA A 4 2.58 7.04 -1.80
C ALA A 4 2.88 8.37 -2.51
N LYS A 5 2.81 9.51 -1.80
CA LYS A 5 3.20 10.82 -2.35
C LYS A 5 4.67 10.83 -2.80
N ALA A 6 5.58 10.35 -1.95
CA ALA A 6 7.01 10.33 -2.27
C ALA A 6 7.31 9.47 -3.50
N VAL A 7 6.67 8.30 -3.61
CA VAL A 7 6.81 7.40 -4.76
C VAL A 7 6.17 7.99 -6.03
N ASP A 8 5.03 8.66 -5.92
CA ASP A 8 4.38 9.35 -7.04
C ASP A 8 5.24 10.49 -7.62
N GLU A 9 5.88 11.27 -6.74
CA GLU A 9 6.82 12.31 -7.15
C GLU A 9 8.05 11.75 -7.87
N LEU A 10 8.52 10.58 -7.43
CA LEU A 10 9.61 9.87 -8.10
C LEU A 10 9.18 9.33 -9.47
N ALA A 11 7.95 8.82 -9.60
CA ALA A 11 7.40 8.34 -10.86
C ALA A 11 7.40 9.44 -11.93
N LYS A 12 6.95 10.65 -11.57
CA LYS A 12 6.90 11.84 -12.45
C LYS A 12 8.28 12.26 -12.97
N LYS A 13 9.33 12.03 -12.18
CA LYS A 13 10.72 12.34 -12.55
C LYS A 13 11.41 11.23 -13.34
N THR A 14 10.85 10.02 -13.34
CA THR A 14 11.45 8.84 -13.96
C THR A 14 10.94 8.66 -15.39
N PRO A 15 11.80 8.64 -16.42
CA PRO A 15 11.36 8.47 -17.80
C PRO A 15 11.12 7.00 -18.17
N GLY A 16 10.21 6.79 -19.12
CA GLY A 16 9.98 5.52 -19.79
C GLY A 16 9.22 4.49 -18.94
N LYS A 17 9.35 3.21 -19.30
CA LYS A 17 8.56 2.10 -18.74
C LYS A 17 8.72 1.92 -17.22
N ARG A 18 9.86 2.37 -16.66
CA ARG A 18 10.09 2.32 -15.21
C ARG A 18 9.11 3.21 -14.43
N SER A 19 8.68 4.32 -15.02
CA SER A 19 7.67 5.20 -14.40
C SER A 19 6.39 4.43 -14.06
N HIS A 20 5.88 3.62 -14.99
CA HIS A 20 4.66 2.84 -14.78
C HIS A 20 4.76 1.81 -13.66
N ALA A 21 5.94 1.20 -13.45
CA ALA A 21 6.15 0.29 -12.34
C ALA A 21 6.13 1.04 -11.00
N ILE A 22 6.73 2.25 -10.96
CA ILE A 22 6.72 3.12 -9.78
C ILE A 22 5.28 3.61 -9.50
N GLU A 23 4.52 4.01 -10.51
CA GLU A 23 3.10 4.36 -10.39
C GLU A 23 2.26 3.19 -9.85
N ALA A 24 2.55 1.96 -10.28
CA ALA A 24 1.87 0.78 -9.76
C ALA A 24 2.16 0.58 -8.26
N PHE A 25 3.39 0.84 -7.82
CA PHE A 25 3.76 0.81 -6.40
C PHE A 25 3.04 1.90 -5.60
N THR A 26 2.93 3.13 -6.14
CA THR A 26 2.11 4.19 -5.56
C THR A 26 0.66 3.72 -5.35
N ARG A 27 0.05 3.09 -6.35
CA ARG A 27 -1.31 2.55 -6.24
C ARG A 27 -1.41 1.44 -5.19
N ALA A 28 -0.40 0.57 -5.08
CA ALA A 28 -0.37 -0.47 -4.05
C ALA A 28 -0.33 0.12 -2.62
N LEU A 29 0.45 1.17 -2.40
CA LEU A 29 0.48 1.87 -1.11
C LEU A 29 -0.86 2.54 -0.75
N LEU A 30 -1.60 3.01 -1.76
CA LEU A 30 -2.93 3.59 -1.60
C LEU A 30 -4.02 2.54 -1.33
N ALA A 31 -3.78 1.28 -1.67
CA ALA A 31 -4.73 0.21 -1.40
C ALA A 31 -4.98 0.07 0.11
N ILE A 32 -3.97 0.28 0.96
CA ILE A 32 -4.11 0.16 2.43
C ILE A 32 -5.21 1.10 2.99
N PRO A 33 -5.13 2.44 2.83
CA PRO A 33 -6.19 3.33 3.30
C PRO A 33 -7.52 3.10 2.55
N THR A 34 -7.48 2.68 1.28
CA THR A 34 -8.70 2.38 0.51
C THR A 34 -9.45 1.21 1.14
N THR A 35 -8.75 0.11 1.42
CA THR A 35 -9.31 -1.07 2.10
C THR A 35 -9.83 -0.73 3.51
N ILE A 36 -9.18 0.19 4.23
CA ILE A 36 -9.69 0.63 5.54
C ILE A 36 -11.04 1.35 5.39
N ALA A 37 -11.16 2.28 4.43
CA ALA A 37 -12.42 2.98 4.15
C ALA A 37 -13.51 2.03 3.65
N ASP A 38 -13.18 1.13 2.72
CA ASP A 38 -14.12 0.15 2.18
C ASP A 38 -14.66 -0.78 3.28
N ASN A 39 -13.77 -1.28 4.14
CA ASN A 39 -14.16 -2.13 5.27
C ASN A 39 -15.02 -1.38 6.31
N ALA A 40 -14.87 -0.06 6.40
CA ALA A 40 -15.71 0.79 7.23
C ALA A 40 -17.05 1.16 6.56
N GLY A 41 -17.25 0.78 5.29
CA GLY A 41 -18.46 1.12 4.52
C GLY A 41 -18.55 2.59 4.11
N LEU A 42 -17.41 3.29 4.06
CA LEU A 42 -17.32 4.71 3.71
C LEU A 42 -17.06 4.89 2.21
N ASP A 43 -17.28 6.10 1.68
CA ASP A 43 -16.86 6.42 0.31
C ASP A 43 -15.33 6.55 0.24
N SER A 44 -14.69 5.43 -0.11
CA SER A 44 -13.24 5.35 -0.23
C SER A 44 -12.69 6.22 -1.35
N ALA A 45 -13.44 6.45 -2.43
CA ALA A 45 -12.98 7.30 -3.53
C ALA A 45 -12.89 8.76 -3.08
N GLU A 46 -13.91 9.26 -2.38
CA GLU A 46 -13.92 10.61 -1.81
C GLU A 46 -12.84 10.78 -0.74
N LEU A 47 -12.78 9.88 0.25
CA LEU A 47 -11.83 9.99 1.36
C LEU A 47 -10.37 9.91 0.90
N ILE A 48 -10.07 9.07 -0.09
CA ILE A 48 -8.71 8.98 -0.64
C ILE A 48 -8.34 10.25 -1.40
N ALA A 49 -9.28 10.88 -2.11
CA ALA A 49 -9.05 12.15 -2.77
C ALA A 49 -8.77 13.28 -1.77
N GLN A 50 -9.57 13.38 -0.70
CA GLN A 50 -9.35 14.32 0.39
C GLN A 50 -8.01 14.07 1.09
N LEU A 51 -7.70 12.82 1.42
CA LEU A 51 -6.46 12.44 2.07
C LEU A 51 -5.24 12.77 1.21
N ARG A 52 -5.33 12.62 -0.12
CA ARG A 52 -4.25 13.06 -1.04
C ARG A 52 -4.07 14.57 -0.98
N ALA A 53 -5.17 15.33 -1.00
CA ALA A 53 -5.11 16.79 -0.93
C ALA A 53 -4.46 17.28 0.39
N GLU A 54 -4.81 16.67 1.52
CA GLU A 54 -4.18 16.98 2.81
C GLU A 54 -2.69 16.64 2.83
N HIS A 55 -2.29 15.48 2.30
CA HIS A 55 -0.87 15.08 2.23
C HIS A 55 -0.05 15.90 1.23
N HIS A 56 -0.69 16.64 0.31
CA HIS A 56 0.01 17.60 -0.55
C HIS A 56 0.46 18.87 0.20
N LYS A 57 -0.17 19.18 1.35
CA LYS A 57 0.29 20.24 2.26
C LYS A 57 1.58 19.81 2.98
N GLU A 58 2.29 20.76 3.59
CA GLU A 58 3.49 20.46 4.37
C GLU A 58 3.12 19.74 5.68
N GLU A 59 3.93 18.74 6.07
CA GLU A 59 3.83 18.00 7.34
C GLU A 59 2.43 17.53 7.75
N SER A 60 1.78 16.72 6.90
CA SER A 60 0.44 16.18 7.19
C SER A 60 0.48 14.85 7.96
N ASN A 61 -0.15 14.84 9.14
CA ASN A 61 -0.50 13.64 9.90
C ASN A 61 -1.90 13.10 9.57
N ALA A 62 -2.49 13.55 8.45
CA ALA A 62 -3.84 13.18 8.09
C ALA A 62 -3.96 11.66 7.87
N GLY A 63 -5.07 11.10 8.31
CA GLY A 63 -5.45 9.71 8.08
C GLY A 63 -6.96 9.58 8.00
N ILE A 64 -7.44 8.35 7.94
CA ILE A 64 -8.88 8.06 7.85
C ILE A 64 -9.39 7.82 9.27
N ASP A 65 -10.25 8.70 9.75
CA ASP A 65 -11.02 8.45 10.95
C ASP A 65 -12.31 7.72 10.57
N VAL A 66 -12.31 6.41 10.83
CA VAL A 66 -13.44 5.53 10.54
C VAL A 66 -14.65 5.77 11.45
N ILE A 67 -14.48 6.45 12.59
CA ILE A 67 -15.56 6.73 13.54
C ILE A 67 -16.35 7.95 13.09
N SER A 68 -15.66 9.04 12.74
CA SER A 68 -16.32 10.23 12.19
C SER A 68 -16.70 10.09 10.70
N GLY A 69 -16.09 9.13 10.00
CA GLY A 69 -16.26 8.95 8.56
C GLY A 69 -15.56 10.04 7.74
N SER A 70 -14.50 10.64 8.28
CA SER A 70 -13.82 11.79 7.67
C SER A 70 -12.29 11.66 7.74
N VAL A 71 -11.59 12.60 7.09
CA VAL A 71 -10.13 12.72 7.22
C VAL A 71 -9.81 13.51 8.49
N GLY A 72 -8.98 12.94 9.37
CA GLY A 72 -8.60 13.55 10.65
C GLY A 72 -7.10 13.48 10.92
N ASP A 73 -6.62 14.20 11.92
CA ASP A 73 -5.22 14.15 12.36
C ASP A 73 -4.98 12.91 13.24
N MET A 74 -4.11 12.01 12.79
CA MET A 74 -3.84 10.75 13.50
C MET A 74 -3.09 10.97 14.82
N ALA A 75 -2.28 12.03 14.94
CA ALA A 75 -1.58 12.35 16.17
C ALA A 75 -2.54 12.86 17.24
N GLU A 76 -3.50 13.74 16.87
CA GLU A 76 -4.52 14.23 17.79
C GLU A 76 -5.48 13.12 18.24
N LEU A 77 -5.81 12.19 17.34
CA LEU A 77 -6.63 11.01 17.65
C LEU A 77 -5.86 9.92 18.44
N GLY A 78 -4.56 10.12 18.69
CA GLY A 78 -3.72 9.17 19.42
C GLY A 78 -3.44 7.86 18.66
N ILE A 79 -3.64 7.84 17.34
CA ILE A 79 -3.42 6.69 16.47
C ILE A 79 -1.96 6.72 16.01
N SER A 80 -1.12 5.91 16.64
CA SER A 80 0.29 5.77 16.29
C SER A 80 0.67 4.31 16.08
N GLU A 81 1.66 4.07 15.23
CA GLU A 81 2.17 2.74 14.93
C GLU A 81 3.69 2.70 15.10
N SER A 82 4.22 1.52 15.42
CA SER A 82 5.66 1.34 15.52
C SER A 82 6.32 1.46 14.15
N PHE A 83 7.37 2.27 14.07
CA PHE A 83 8.21 2.38 12.88
C PHE A 83 8.68 1.01 12.36
N LYS A 84 9.09 0.11 13.27
CA LYS A 84 9.56 -1.23 12.91
C LYS A 84 8.51 -2.04 12.16
N VAL A 85 7.23 -1.91 12.54
CA VAL A 85 6.14 -2.63 11.88
C VAL A 85 5.98 -2.12 10.45
N LYS A 86 5.95 -0.80 10.22
CA LYS A 86 5.83 -0.25 8.86
C LYS A 86 7.03 -0.59 7.99
N GLN A 87 8.24 -0.54 8.57
CA GLN A 87 9.45 -0.93 7.86
C GLN A 87 9.41 -2.40 7.44
N ALA A 88 9.06 -3.29 8.37
CA ALA A 88 8.99 -4.73 8.10
C ALA A 88 7.93 -5.05 7.02
N VAL A 89 6.74 -4.45 7.12
CA VAL A 89 5.67 -4.64 6.11
C VAL A 89 6.15 -4.22 4.71
N LEU A 90 6.80 -3.07 4.60
CA LEU A 90 7.28 -2.58 3.30
C LEU A 90 8.35 -3.49 2.71
N LEU A 91 9.33 -3.90 3.51
CA LEU A 91 10.43 -4.77 3.07
C LEU A 91 9.91 -6.14 2.65
N SER A 92 9.18 -6.82 3.54
CA SER A 92 8.71 -8.18 3.29
C SER A 92 7.73 -8.26 2.11
N ALA A 93 6.83 -7.28 1.97
CA ALA A 93 5.92 -7.24 0.83
C ALA A 93 6.64 -7.01 -0.50
N THR A 94 7.67 -6.16 -0.50
CA THR A 94 8.46 -5.87 -1.71
C THR A 94 9.29 -7.08 -2.12
N GLU A 95 9.96 -7.74 -1.17
CA GLU A 95 10.71 -8.99 -1.41
C GLU A 95 9.79 -10.09 -1.96
N ALA A 96 8.60 -10.26 -1.36
CA ALA A 96 7.62 -11.23 -1.83
C ALA A 96 7.15 -10.94 -3.26
N ALA A 97 6.85 -9.66 -3.57
CA ALA A 97 6.45 -9.25 -4.90
C ALA A 97 7.56 -9.50 -5.93
N GLU A 98 8.82 -9.16 -5.62
CA GLU A 98 9.96 -9.44 -6.49
C GLU A 98 10.13 -10.94 -6.74
N MET A 99 10.08 -11.76 -5.69
CA MET A 99 10.20 -13.22 -5.81
C MET A 99 9.13 -13.79 -6.74
N ILE A 100 7.86 -13.37 -6.59
CA ILE A 100 6.75 -13.86 -7.40
C ILE A 100 6.87 -13.38 -8.85
N LEU A 101 7.17 -12.10 -9.08
CA LEU A 101 7.26 -11.53 -10.43
C LEU A 101 8.39 -12.13 -11.28
N ARG A 102 9.41 -12.71 -10.64
CA ARG A 102 10.53 -13.37 -11.32
C ARG A 102 10.24 -14.81 -11.75
N VAL A 103 9.15 -15.41 -11.27
CA VAL A 103 8.75 -16.76 -11.68
C VAL A 103 8.08 -16.69 -13.05
N ASP A 104 8.71 -17.30 -14.05
CA ASP A 104 8.15 -17.41 -15.40
C ASP A 104 7.31 -18.70 -15.55
N GLU A 105 7.73 -19.80 -14.92
CA GLU A 105 7.07 -21.10 -15.03
C GLU A 105 7.10 -21.88 -13.71
N ILE A 106 6.04 -22.66 -13.46
CA ILE A 106 5.93 -23.59 -12.33
C ILE A 106 5.82 -25.01 -12.87
N ILE A 107 6.84 -25.83 -12.65
CA ILE A 107 6.84 -27.24 -13.03
C ILE A 107 6.41 -28.07 -11.81
N THR A 108 5.32 -28.82 -11.95
CA THR A 108 4.83 -29.70 -10.89
C THR A 108 5.31 -31.14 -11.12
N CYS A 109 5.98 -31.72 -10.13
CA CYS A 109 6.37 -33.12 -10.17
C CYS A 109 5.20 -34.02 -9.75
N ALA A 110 5.12 -35.23 -10.32
CA ALA A 110 4.13 -36.21 -9.90
C ALA A 110 4.27 -36.49 -8.39
N PRO A 111 3.16 -36.49 -7.62
CA PRO A 111 3.22 -36.78 -6.20
C PRO A 111 3.74 -38.21 -5.97
N ARG A 112 4.60 -38.38 -4.96
CA ARG A 112 5.18 -39.69 -4.63
C ARG A 112 4.06 -40.69 -4.34
N ARG A 113 3.97 -41.75 -5.14
CA ARG A 113 3.03 -42.84 -4.91
C ARG A 113 3.34 -43.46 -3.55
N ARG A 114 2.36 -43.50 -2.64
CA ARG A 114 2.47 -44.27 -1.40
C ARG A 114 2.39 -45.75 -1.78
N GLU A 115 3.49 -46.48 -1.63
CA GLU A 115 3.47 -47.94 -1.67
C GLU A 115 2.81 -48.43 -0.38
N GLY A 116 1.60 -49.01 -0.46
CA GLY A 116 0.92 -49.62 0.69
C GLY A 116 -0.58 -49.33 0.85
N MET A 117 -1.37 -49.26 -0.24
CA MET A 117 -2.82 -49.51 -0.20
C MET A 117 -3.19 -50.49 -1.29
#